data_AF-A0AA36FTE0-F1
#
_entry.id   AF-A0AA36FTE0-F1
#
_cell.length_a   1.000
_cell.length_b   1.000
_cell.length_c   1.000
_cell.angle_alpha   90.00
_cell.angle_beta   90.00
_cell.angle_gamma   90.00
#
_symmetry.space_group_name_H-M   'P 1'
#
loop_
_entity.id
_entity.type
_entity.pdbx_description
1 polymer ?
#
loop_
_entity_poly.entity_id
_entity_poly.type
_entity_poly.pdbx_seq_one_letter_code
_entity_poly.pdbx_strand_id
1 'polypeptide(L)'
;MGGGHHAHEPFKIPHYSIYNNYRDFPELAAHEKRLAQVGLKDPWIRNYVYLFDRNYPQVYGQWAHFKKLILPGWKYGVGAAAALIVVEEIYSLSTKGHTSWAGHH
;
A
#
# COMPACT_ATOMS: atom_id res chain seq x y z
N MET A 1 -22.49 11.48 38.16
CA MET A 1 -23.10 12.32 37.10
C MET A 1 -22.61 11.79 35.77
N GLY A 2 -23.47 11.08 35.03
CA GLY A 2 -23.14 10.54 33.71
C GLY A 2 -23.52 11.52 32.58
N GLY A 3 -22.92 11.34 31.41
CA GLY A 3 -23.23 12.07 30.17
C GLY A 3 -21.96 12.34 29.35
N GLY A 4 -21.81 11.96 28.09
CA GLY A 4 -22.74 11.32 27.17
C GLY A 4 -21.95 10.55 26.11
N HIS A 5 -22.53 9.43 25.69
CA HIS A 5 -22.00 8.53 24.68
C HIS A 5 -22.04 9.17 23.29
N HIS A 6 -20.90 9.09 22.57
CA HIS A 6 -20.80 8.84 21.12
C HIS A 6 -21.96 9.34 20.23
N ALA A 7 -22.04 10.64 19.99
CA ALA A 7 -22.78 11.18 18.84
C ALA A 7 -21.83 11.28 17.62
N HIS A 8 -21.36 10.13 17.12
CA HIS A 8 -20.82 10.10 15.76
C HIS A 8 -21.97 10.35 14.79
N GLU A 9 -21.77 11.21 13.79
CA GLU A 9 -22.75 11.42 12.71
C GLU A 9 -23.30 10.07 12.22
N PRO A 10 -24.60 9.97 11.89
CA PRO A 10 -25.18 8.72 11.41
C PRO A 10 -24.38 8.23 10.21
N PHE A 11 -23.81 7.03 10.34
CA PHE A 11 -22.99 6.42 9.30
C PHE A 11 -23.76 6.42 7.98
N LYS A 12 -23.28 7.18 7.00
CA LYS A 12 -23.89 7.22 5.66
C LYS A 12 -23.56 5.92 4.94
N ILE A 13 -24.54 5.02 4.88
CA ILE A 13 -24.44 3.80 4.10
C ILE A 13 -24.39 4.18 2.61
N PRO A 14 -23.34 3.83 1.86
CA PRO A 14 -23.26 4.13 0.44
C PRO A 14 -24.31 3.34 -0.35
N HIS A 15 -24.76 3.91 -1.46
CA HIS A 15 -25.76 3.28 -2.32
C HIS A 15 -25.20 1.97 -2.92
N TYR A 16 -26.01 0.91 -2.97
CA TYR A 16 -25.57 -0.45 -3.36
C TYR A 16 -24.93 -0.53 -4.76
N SER A 17 -25.23 0.43 -5.64
CA SER A 17 -24.71 0.47 -7.01
C SER A 17 -23.18 0.56 -7.09
N ILE A 18 -22.52 0.98 -6.00
CA ILE A 18 -21.04 1.02 -5.94
C ILE A 18 -20.40 -0.37 -6.14
N TYR A 19 -21.12 -1.45 -5.85
CA TYR A 19 -20.64 -2.83 -5.97
C TYR A 19 -21.00 -3.49 -7.31
N ASN A 20 -21.53 -2.74 -8.27
CA ASN A 20 -21.79 -3.26 -9.63
C ASN A 20 -20.51 -3.45 -10.46
N ASN A 21 -19.37 -2.97 -9.96
CA ASN A 21 -18.05 -3.06 -10.57
C ASN A 21 -17.34 -4.42 -10.35
N TYR A 22 -18.08 -5.49 -10.03
CA TYR A 22 -17.51 -6.81 -9.72
C TYR A 22 -16.65 -7.40 -10.85
N ARG A 23 -16.86 -6.97 -12.10
CA ARG A 23 -16.09 -7.39 -13.28
C ARG A 23 -14.70 -6.75 -13.38
N ASP A 24 -14.46 -5.67 -12.65
CA ASP A 24 -13.16 -4.99 -12.64
C ASP A 24 -12.13 -5.73 -11.79
N PHE A 25 -12.59 -6.69 -10.98
CA PHE A 25 -11.75 -7.53 -10.14
C PHE A 25 -11.47 -8.86 -10.87
N PRO A 26 -10.18 -9.16 -11.18
CA PRO A 26 -9.83 -10.32 -11.97
C PRO A 26 -10.24 -11.64 -11.32
N GLU A 27 -10.25 -11.71 -9.99
CA GLU A 27 -10.65 -12.90 -9.23
C GLU A 27 -12.15 -13.21 -9.40
N LEU A 28 -13.00 -12.19 -9.28
CA LEU A 28 -14.45 -12.30 -9.43
C LEU A 28 -14.84 -12.52 -10.90
N ALA A 29 -14.19 -11.83 -11.84
CA ALA A 29 -14.40 -12.06 -13.27
C ALA A 29 -14.02 -13.50 -13.68
N ALA A 30 -12.92 -14.04 -13.15
CA ALA A 30 -12.53 -15.43 -13.36
C ALA A 30 -13.53 -16.41 -12.70
N HIS A 31 -14.10 -16.07 -11.55
CA HIS A 31 -15.15 -16.86 -10.92
C HIS A 31 -16.45 -16.89 -11.76
N GLU A 32 -16.93 -15.73 -12.22
CA GLU A 32 -18.09 -15.63 -13.14
C GLU A 32 -17.84 -16.47 -14.40
N LYS A 33 -16.65 -16.37 -15.00
CA LYS A 33 -16.28 -17.15 -16.19
C LYS A 33 -16.29 -18.66 -15.93
N ARG A 34 -15.76 -19.13 -14.80
CA ARG A 34 -15.77 -20.56 -14.43
C ARG A 34 -17.17 -21.10 -14.21
N LEU A 35 -18.05 -20.33 -13.57
CA LEU A 35 -19.45 -20.71 -13.40
C LEU A 35 -20.20 -20.71 -14.73
N ALA A 36 -19.95 -19.72 -15.58
CA ALA A 36 -20.56 -19.65 -16.90
C ALA A 36 -20.17 -20.85 -17.79
N GLN A 37 -18.95 -21.38 -17.65
CA GLN A 37 -18.51 -22.59 -18.35
C GLN A 37 -19.36 -23.83 -18.01
N VAL A 38 -19.93 -23.88 -16.81
CA VAL A 38 -20.83 -24.96 -16.36
C VAL A 38 -22.32 -24.54 -16.46
N GLY A 39 -22.62 -23.40 -17.08
CA GLY A 39 -23.98 -22.86 -17.22
C GLY A 39 -24.59 -22.32 -15.93
N LEU A 40 -23.78 -22.12 -14.89
CA LEU A 40 -24.21 -21.57 -13.60
C LEU A 40 -23.91 -20.08 -13.49
N LYS A 41 -24.65 -19.39 -12.63
CA LYS A 41 -24.47 -17.98 -12.31
C LYS A 41 -24.55 -17.77 -10.80
N ASP A 42 -23.60 -17.02 -10.25
CA ASP A 42 -23.64 -16.61 -8.84
C ASP A 42 -24.45 -15.31 -8.68
N PRO A 43 -25.62 -15.31 -8.00
CA PRO A 43 -26.41 -14.11 -7.76
C PRO A 43 -25.80 -13.20 -6.67
N TRP A 44 -24.91 -13.71 -5.82
CA TRP A 44 -24.33 -13.01 -4.67
C TRP A 44 -22.96 -12.40 -4.96
N ILE A 45 -22.45 -12.52 -6.18
CA ILE A 45 -21.10 -12.06 -6.56
C ILE A 45 -20.83 -10.59 -6.19
N ARG A 46 -21.86 -9.73 -6.27
CA ARG A 46 -21.78 -8.30 -5.89
C ARG A 46 -21.56 -8.10 -4.39
N ASN A 47 -22.09 -9.00 -3.56
CA ASN A 47 -21.93 -8.92 -2.11
C ASN A 47 -20.48 -9.15 -1.70
N TYR A 48 -19.69 -9.90 -2.47
CA TYR A 48 -18.29 -10.18 -2.12
C TYR A 48 -17.31 -9.12 -2.60
N VAL A 49 -17.75 -8.15 -3.42
CA VAL A 49 -16.88 -7.13 -4.04
C VAL A 49 -16.05 -6.37 -3.02
N TYR A 50 -16.62 -6.03 -1.86
CA TYR A 50 -15.89 -5.26 -0.85
C TYR A 50 -14.66 -6.01 -0.31
N LEU A 51 -14.65 -7.35 -0.34
CA LEU A 51 -13.49 -8.15 0.09
C LEU A 51 -12.32 -8.04 -0.89
N PHE A 52 -12.63 -7.87 -2.18
CA PHE A 52 -11.66 -7.75 -3.26
C PHE A 52 -11.29 -6.29 -3.55
N ASP A 53 -11.79 -5.34 -2.75
CA ASP A 53 -11.43 -3.94 -2.92
C ASP A 53 -9.92 -3.76 -2.78
N ARG A 54 -9.36 -2.92 -3.64
CA ARG A 54 -7.91 -2.69 -3.77
C ARG A 54 -7.30 -2.18 -2.47
N ASN A 55 -8.10 -1.66 -1.54
CA ASN A 55 -7.63 -1.17 -0.25
C ASN A 55 -7.18 -2.29 0.70
N TYR A 56 -7.56 -3.56 0.44
CA TYR A 56 -7.20 -4.67 1.31
C TYR A 56 -5.83 -5.28 0.95
N PRO A 57 -5.01 -5.62 1.96
CA PRO A 57 -3.67 -6.19 1.74
C PRO A 57 -3.70 -7.55 1.03
N GLN A 58 -4.84 -8.24 1.08
CA GLN A 58 -5.12 -9.52 0.44
C GLN A 58 -5.05 -9.43 -1.09
N VAL A 59 -5.40 -8.26 -1.65
CA VAL A 59 -5.58 -8.01 -3.10
C VAL A 59 -4.30 -7.49 -3.75
N TYR A 60 -3.48 -6.74 -2.99
CA TYR A 60 -2.22 -6.16 -3.49
C TYR A 60 -1.13 -7.20 -3.80
N GLY A 61 -1.32 -8.45 -3.38
CA GLY A 61 -0.30 -9.49 -3.45
C GLY A 61 0.79 -9.30 -2.38
N GLN A 62 1.36 -10.42 -1.92
CA GLN A 62 2.30 -10.45 -0.80
C GLN A 62 3.50 -9.51 -0.99
N TRP A 63 3.98 -9.38 -2.23
CA TRP A 63 5.14 -8.55 -2.58
C TRP A 63 4.86 -7.04 -2.51
N ALA A 64 3.70 -6.58 -2.99
CA ALA A 64 3.37 -5.16 -2.91
C ALA A 64 3.06 -4.75 -1.47
N HIS A 65 2.45 -5.65 -0.68
CA HIS A 65 2.27 -5.45 0.75
C HIS A 65 3.62 -5.34 1.47
N PHE A 66 4.55 -6.25 1.20
CA PHE A 66 5.92 -6.20 1.74
C PHE A 66 6.62 -4.88 1.40
N LYS A 67 6.57 -4.43 0.14
CA LYS A 67 7.12 -3.13 -0.27
C LYS A 67 6.49 -1.97 0.49
N LYS A 68 5.17 -1.99 0.70
CA LYS A 68 4.44 -0.95 1.44
C LYS A 68 4.80 -0.93 2.93
N LEU A 69 5.27 -2.05 3.50
CA LEU A 69 5.73 -2.12 4.89
C LEU A 69 7.18 -1.68 5.07
N ILE A 70 8.08 -2.07 4.14
CA ILE A 70 9.52 -1.87 4.30
C ILE A 70 10.03 -0.59 3.66
N LEU A 71 9.45 -0.16 2.54
CA LEU A 71 9.91 1.02 1.80
C LEU A 71 9.42 2.39 2.30
N PRO A 72 8.42 2.54 3.20
CA PRO A 72 8.15 3.83 3.84
C PRO A 72 9.42 4.30 4.56
N GLY A 73 9.92 5.48 4.20
CA GLY A 73 11.15 6.02 4.81
C GLY A 73 12.43 5.78 4.01
N TRP A 74 12.45 4.87 3.03
CA TRP A 74 13.66 4.60 2.23
C TRP A 74 14.24 5.86 1.58
N LYS A 75 13.38 6.70 0.99
CA LYS A 75 13.80 7.96 0.34
C LYS A 75 14.44 8.94 1.33
N TYR A 76 13.87 9.05 2.53
CA TYR A 76 14.41 9.92 3.58
C TYR A 76 15.70 9.36 4.16
N GLY A 77 15.79 8.03 4.34
CA GLY A 77 17.01 7.35 4.78
C GLY A 77 18.17 7.55 3.82
N VAL A 78 17.93 7.36 2.51
CA VAL A 78 18.94 7.62 1.46
C VAL A 78 19.36 9.09 1.46
N GLY A 79 18.40 10.03 1.59
CA GLY A 79 18.70 11.46 1.67
C GLY A 79 19.57 11.82 2.88
N ALA A 80 19.24 11.28 4.05
CA ALA A 80 20.02 11.50 5.28
C ALA A 80 21.43 10.91 5.19
N ALA A 81 21.56 9.70 4.65
CA ALA A 81 22.85 9.06 4.45
C ALA A 81 23.73 9.86 3.47
N ALA A 82 23.17 10.30 2.34
CA ALA A 82 23.89 11.13 1.38
C ALA A 82 24.34 12.47 1.98
N ALA A 83 23.47 13.13 2.75
CA ALA A 83 23.82 14.37 3.44
C ALA A 83 24.96 14.17 4.44
N LEU A 84 24.92 13.08 5.21
CA LEU A 84 25.97 12.74 6.17
C LEU A 84 27.32 12.51 5.48
N ILE A 85 27.34 11.73 4.40
CA ILE A 85 28.56 11.45 3.61
C ILE A 85 29.17 12.76 3.11
N VAL A 86 28.36 13.70 2.60
CA VAL A 86 28.84 14.99 2.12
C VAL A 86 29.47 15.82 3.25
N VAL A 87 28.82 15.84 4.43
CA VAL A 87 29.34 16.56 5.61
C VAL A 87 30.67 15.96 6.07
N GLU A 88 30.77 14.64 6.15
CA GLU A 88 31.99 13.93 6.54
C GLU A 88 33.14 14.20 5.58
N GLU A 89 32.86 14.22 4.27
CA GLU A 89 33.88 14.46 3.27
C GLU A 89 34.39 15.91 3.30
N ILE A 90 33.50 16.89 3.42
CA ILE A 90 33.88 18.31 3.57
C ILE A 90 34.74 18.49 4.83
N TYR A 91 34.34 17.84 5.93
CA TYR A 91 35.10 17.89 7.18
C TYR A 91 36.49 17.24 7.03
N SER A 92 36.57 16.08 6.37
CA SER A 92 37.85 15.40 6.13
C SER A 92 38.78 16.21 5.24
N LEU A 93 38.26 16.83 4.17
CA LEU A 93 39.04 17.74 3.32
C LEU A 93 39.55 18.95 4.10
N SER A 94 38.71 19.55 4.95
CA SER A 94 39.09 20.75 5.72
C SER A 94 40.12 20.46 6.82
N THR A 95 40.10 19.26 7.42
CA THR A 95 40.94 18.95 8.59
C THR A 95 42.15 18.11 8.24
N LYS A 96 41.99 17.13 7.33
CA LYS A 96 43.03 16.17 6.96
C LYS A 96 43.65 16.49 5.59
N GLY A 97 42.99 17.28 4.74
CA GLY A 97 43.49 17.63 3.41
C GLY A 97 43.31 16.53 2.36
N HIS A 98 42.59 15.47 2.70
CA HIS A 98 42.26 14.36 1.79
C HIS A 98 40.93 13.73 2.20
N THR A 99 40.29 13.11 1.22
CA THR A 99 39.03 12.41 1.36
C THR A 99 39.22 11.05 2.02
N SER A 100 38.16 10.51 2.62
CA SER A 100 38.20 9.15 3.21
C SER A 100 38.46 8.04 2.18
N TRP A 101 38.24 8.35 0.90
CA TRP A 101 38.43 7.48 -0.25
C TRP A 101 39.87 7.45 -0.78
N ALA A 102 40.72 8.41 -0.39
CA ALA A 102 42.08 8.56 -0.94
C ALA A 102 43.05 7.42 -0.58
N GLY A 103 42.70 6.56 0.39
CA GLY A 103 43.52 5.42 0.81
C GLY A 103 43.20 4.09 0.13
N HIS A 104 42.23 4.04 -0.79
CA HIS A 104 41.78 2.81 -1.47
C HIS A 104 42.35 2.67 -2.91
N HIS A 105 43.65 2.94 -3.08
CA HIS A 105 44.40 2.67 -4.31
C HIS A 105 45.67 1.87 -4.01
#